data_AF-A0A966MZW6-F1
#
_entry.id   AF-A0A966MZW6-F1
#
_cell.length_a   1.000
_cell.length_b   1.000
_cell.length_c   1.000
_cell.angle_alpha   90.00
_cell.angle_beta   90.00
_cell.angle_gamma   90.00
#
_symmetry.space_group_name_H-M   'P 1'
#
loop_
_entity.id
_entity.type
_entity.pdbx_description
1 polymer ?
#
loop_
_entity_poly.entity_id
_entity_poly.type
_entity_poly.pdbx_seq_one_letter_code
_entity_poly.pdbx_strand_id
1 'polypeptide(L)'
;MGSNFATELAELDLGLSLEDSIAIHLSANHYPPVPRSMVQPCIDAIDAYHDEDYQRLIDLPAPITWRDKSQAPASAIVEAHHLDAWLPQYD
;
A
#
# COMPACT_ATOMS: atom_id res chain seq x y z
N MET A 1 4.42 -15.14 -7.00
CA MET A 1 3.36 -14.80 -7.97
C MET A 1 2.85 -13.38 -7.76
N GLY A 2 2.68 -12.90 -6.52
CA GLY A 2 2.13 -11.57 -6.28
C GLY A 2 2.97 -10.36 -6.70
N SER A 3 4.30 -10.46 -6.69
CA SER A 3 5.18 -9.37 -7.16
C SER A 3 4.92 -9.01 -8.62
N ASN A 4 4.79 -10.00 -9.51
CA ASN A 4 4.56 -9.77 -10.94
C ASN A 4 3.21 -9.07 -11.18
N PHE A 5 2.18 -9.45 -10.44
CA PHE A 5 0.86 -8.83 -10.52
C PHE A 5 0.88 -7.36 -10.06
N ALA A 6 1.58 -7.06 -8.96
CA ALA A 6 1.72 -5.69 -8.47
C ALA A 6 2.49 -4.80 -9.46
N THR A 7 3.60 -5.30 -10.01
CA THR A 7 4.37 -4.60 -11.05
C THR A 7 3.53 -4.36 -12.30
N GLU A 8 2.80 -5.36 -12.79
CA GLU A 8 1.91 -5.18 -13.96
C GLU A 8 0.83 -4.13 -13.71
N LEU A 9 0.22 -4.08 -12.53
CA LEU A 9 -0.77 -3.05 -12.18
C LEU A 9 -0.18 -1.65 -12.06
N ALA A 10 1.08 -1.53 -11.61
CA ALA A 10 1.76 -0.26 -11.44
C ALA A 10 2.35 0.29 -12.76
N GLU A 11 2.83 -0.60 -13.64
CA GLU A 11 3.57 -0.22 -14.86
C GLU A 11 2.72 -0.19 -16.13
N LEU A 12 1.67 -1.01 -16.23
CA LEU A 12 0.83 -1.03 -17.43
C LEU A 12 -0.11 0.18 -17.44
N ASP A 13 -0.14 0.90 -18.57
CA ASP A 13 -1.13 1.94 -18.83
C ASP A 13 -2.52 1.32 -19.10
N LEU A 14 -3.14 0.84 -18.02
CA LEU A 14 -4.48 0.24 -18.02
C LEU A 14 -5.59 1.30 -17.89
N GLY A 15 -5.24 2.60 -17.87
CA GLY A 15 -6.17 3.69 -17.61
C GLY A 15 -6.77 3.67 -16.20
N LEU A 16 -6.13 2.96 -15.26
CA LEU A 16 -6.56 2.89 -13.85
C LEU A 16 -6.04 4.09 -13.06
N SER A 17 -6.83 4.55 -12.10
CA SER A 17 -6.33 5.47 -11.08
C SER A 17 -5.41 4.74 -10.08
N LEU A 18 -4.56 5.46 -9.37
CA LEU A 18 -3.76 4.90 -8.27
C LEU A 18 -4.65 4.23 -7.21
N GLU A 19 -5.80 4.85 -6.89
CA GLU A 19 -6.77 4.27 -5.94
C GLU A 19 -7.28 2.90 -6.43
N ASP A 20 -7.64 2.79 -7.72
CA ASP A 20 -8.14 1.56 -8.30
C ASP A 20 -7.07 0.47 -8.37
N SER A 21 -5.84 0.82 -8.78
CA SER A 21 -4.73 -0.15 -8.83
C SER A 21 -4.41 -0.72 -7.46
N ILE A 22 -4.38 0.14 -6.43
CA ILE A 22 -4.17 -0.28 -5.04
C ILE A 22 -5.35 -1.12 -4.54
N ALA A 23 -6.60 -0.71 -4.79
CA ALA A 23 -7.78 -1.49 -4.39
C ALA A 23 -7.78 -2.91 -4.98
N ILE A 24 -7.41 -3.05 -6.25
CA ILE A 24 -7.28 -4.34 -6.93
C ILE A 24 -6.14 -5.16 -6.29
N HIS A 25 -4.96 -4.58 -6.10
CA HIS A 25 -3.82 -5.25 -5.46
C HIS A 25 -4.15 -5.76 -4.04
N LEU A 26 -4.77 -4.92 -3.22
CA LEU A 26 -5.17 -5.27 -1.85
C LEU A 26 -6.17 -6.43 -1.81
N SER A 27 -7.12 -6.46 -2.74
CA SER A 27 -8.17 -7.47 -2.75
C SER A 27 -7.78 -8.77 -3.46
N ALA A 28 -6.99 -8.69 -4.54
CA ALA A 28 -6.67 -9.84 -5.40
C ALA A 28 -5.31 -10.48 -5.07
N ASN A 29 -4.37 -9.74 -4.49
CA ASN A 29 -3.00 -10.20 -4.28
C ASN A 29 -2.68 -10.65 -2.84
N HIS A 30 -3.66 -10.57 -1.94
CA HIS A 30 -3.51 -10.91 -0.52
C HIS A 30 -4.50 -12.01 -0.11
N TYR A 31 -4.04 -12.90 0.80
CA TYR A 31 -4.90 -13.89 1.42
C TYR A 31 -4.74 -13.89 2.96
N PRO A 32 -5.77 -13.49 3.73
CA PRO A 32 -7.08 -13.04 3.27
C PRO A 32 -7.01 -11.70 2.50
N PRO A 33 -8.01 -11.38 1.66
CA PRO A 33 -8.09 -10.09 0.97
C PRO A 33 -8.05 -8.92 1.96
N VAL A 34 -7.27 -7.89 1.64
CA VAL A 34 -7.20 -6.66 2.44
C VAL A 34 -8.42 -5.78 2.11
N PRO A 35 -9.11 -5.21 3.13
CA PRO A 35 -10.31 -4.42 2.89
C PRO A 35 -10.01 -3.08 2.21
N ARG A 36 -10.97 -2.60 1.40
CA ARG A 36 -10.86 -1.31 0.68
C ARG A 36 -10.60 -0.11 1.61
N SER A 37 -10.98 -0.18 2.88
CA SER A 37 -10.67 0.87 3.86
C SER A 37 -9.16 1.09 4.05
N MET A 38 -8.31 0.13 3.69
CA MET A 38 -6.84 0.26 3.72
C MET A 38 -6.25 0.96 2.50
N VAL A 39 -7.03 1.28 1.46
CA VAL A 39 -6.50 1.94 0.27
C VAL A 39 -5.88 3.30 0.61
N GLN A 40 -6.58 4.16 1.37
CA GLN A 40 -6.03 5.46 1.73
C GLN A 40 -4.77 5.36 2.59
N PRO A 41 -4.72 4.53 3.67
CA PRO A 41 -3.47 4.30 4.40
C PRO A 41 -2.30 3.82 3.52
N CYS A 42 -2.57 3.01 2.49
CA CYS A 42 -1.53 2.56 1.55
C CYS A 42 -1.04 3.71 0.65
N ILE A 43 -1.93 4.56 0.15
CA ILE A 43 -1.56 5.76 -0.62
C ILE A 43 -0.74 6.70 0.25
N ASP A 44 -1.18 6.98 1.48
CA ASP A 44 -0.45 7.84 2.43
C ASP A 44 0.96 7.29 2.73
N ALA A 45 1.12 5.96 2.74
CA ALA A 45 2.41 5.32 2.94
C ALA A 45 3.33 5.44 1.72
N ILE A 46 2.78 5.35 0.50
CA ILE A 46 3.51 5.60 -0.75
C ILE A 46 3.97 7.07 -0.79
N ASP A 47 3.08 8.02 -0.50
CA ASP A 47 3.43 9.45 -0.42
C ASP A 47 4.55 9.70 0.61
N ALA A 48 4.49 9.05 1.77
CA ALA A 48 5.54 9.15 2.78
C ALA A 48 6.91 8.63 2.29
N TYR A 49 6.94 7.62 1.41
CA TYR A 49 8.17 7.13 0.80
C TYR A 49 8.72 8.11 -0.25
N HIS A 50 7.85 8.76 -1.03
CA HIS A 50 8.26 9.85 -1.93
C HIS A 50 8.85 11.05 -1.16
N ASP A 51 8.38 11.29 0.07
CA ASP A 51 8.90 12.33 0.97
C ASP A 51 10.13 11.89 1.81
N GLU A 52 10.62 10.66 1.63
CA GLU A 52 11.66 10.03 2.46
C GLU A 52 11.34 9.98 3.98
N ASP A 53 10.06 10.07 4.35
CA ASP A 53 9.54 10.03 5.73
C ASP A 53 8.97 8.65 6.08
N TYR A 54 9.85 7.64 6.07
CA TYR A 54 9.47 6.24 6.26
C TYR A 54 8.82 5.92 7.60
N GLN A 55 8.95 6.82 8.59
CA GLN A 55 8.39 6.65 9.93
C GLN A 55 7.13 7.50 10.18
N ARG A 56 6.60 8.17 9.14
CA ARG A 56 5.32 8.88 9.20
C ARG A 56 4.25 7.98 9.79
N LEU A 57 3.61 8.44 10.87
CA LEU A 57 2.50 7.72 11.50
C LEU A 57 1.23 7.96 10.70
N ILE A 58 0.62 6.89 10.21
CA ILE A 58 -0.59 6.89 9.40
C ILE A 58 -1.72 6.26 10.19
N ASP A 59 -2.88 6.91 10.20
CA ASP A 59 -4.08 6.43 10.87
C ASP A 59 -4.64 5.17 10.19
N LEU A 60 -4.94 4.16 11.00
CA LEU A 60 -5.56 2.92 10.56
C LEU A 60 -7.08 2.99 10.77
N PRO A 61 -7.88 2.53 9.79
CA PRO A 61 -9.33 2.48 9.93
C PRO A 61 -9.74 1.43 10.97
N ALA A 62 -10.64 1.79 11.89
CA ALA A 62 -11.17 0.82 12.85
C ALA A 62 -11.85 -0.37 12.14
N PRO A 63 -11.72 -1.61 12.64
CA PRO A 63 -11.02 -2.03 13.86
C PRO A 63 -9.56 -2.45 13.63
N ILE A 64 -8.94 -2.08 12.52
CA ILE A 64 -7.57 -2.51 12.16
C ILE A 64 -6.57 -1.82 13.08
N THR A 65 -5.61 -2.60 13.57
CA THR A 65 -4.55 -2.10 14.45
C THR A 65 -3.19 -2.65 14.03
N TRP A 66 -2.15 -1.89 14.38
CA TRP A 66 -0.78 -2.35 14.30
C TRP A 66 -0.21 -2.38 15.71
N ARG A 67 0.07 -3.57 16.24
CA ARG A 67 0.57 -3.77 17.61
C ARG A 67 -0.30 -3.04 18.65
N ASP A 68 -1.62 -3.24 18.58
CA ASP A 68 -2.64 -2.63 19.43
C ASP A 68 -2.76 -1.10 19.32
N LYS A 69 -2.16 -0.48 18.30
CA LYS A 69 -2.26 0.95 18.02
C LYS A 69 -3.14 1.22 16.81
N SER A 70 -3.83 2.36 16.83
CA SER A 70 -4.62 2.89 15.71
C SER A 70 -3.77 3.57 14.64
N GLN A 71 -2.44 3.55 14.78
CA GLN A 71 -1.50 4.12 13.83
C GLN A 71 -0.36 3.14 13.56
N ALA A 72 0.15 3.15 12.33
CA ALA A 72 1.33 2.41 11.92
C ALA A 72 2.34 3.34 11.21
N PRO A 73 3.65 3.09 11.32
CA PRO A 73 4.63 3.79 10.50
C PRO A 73 4.47 3.39 9.03
N ALA A 74 4.71 4.34 8.10
CA ALA A 74 4.61 4.12 6.66
C ALA A 74 5.38 2.88 6.20
N SER A 75 6.60 2.67 6.70
CA SER A 75 7.41 1.48 6.38
C SER A 75 6.71 0.16 6.70
N ALA A 76 5.96 0.10 7.81
CA ALA A 76 5.22 -1.10 8.18
C ALA A 76 3.99 -1.33 7.28
N ILE A 77 3.34 -0.26 6.81
CA ILE A 77 2.22 -0.36 5.87
C ILE A 77 2.73 -0.86 4.51
N VAL A 78 3.81 -0.28 4.00
CA VAL A 78 4.45 -0.70 2.74
C VAL A 78 4.83 -2.17 2.77
N GLU A 79 5.52 -2.62 3.82
CA GLU A 79 5.96 -4.02 3.97
C GLU A 79 4.76 -4.98 4.05
N ALA A 80 3.75 -4.64 4.87
CA ALA A 80 2.60 -5.52 5.11
C ALA A 80 1.68 -5.66 3.89
N HIS A 81 1.68 -4.69 2.97
CA HIS A 81 0.80 -4.66 1.80
C HIS A 81 1.55 -4.78 0.47
N HIS A 82 2.85 -5.09 0.50
CA HIS A 82 3.69 -5.32 -0.68
C HIS A 82 3.59 -4.18 -1.71
N LEU A 83 3.82 -2.94 -1.27
CA LEU A 83 3.62 -1.74 -2.08
C LEU A 83 4.84 -1.36 -2.93
N ASP A 84 5.89 -2.20 -2.97
CA ASP A 84 7.19 -1.93 -3.61
C ASP A 84 7.06 -1.46 -5.07
N ALA A 85 6.06 -1.95 -5.79
CA ALA A 85 5.82 -1.61 -7.19
C ALA A 85 5.44 -0.13 -7.42
N TRP A 86 4.95 0.58 -6.39
CA TRP A 86 4.55 1.98 -6.45
C TRP A 86 5.57 2.93 -5.80
N LEU A 87 6.71 2.44 -5.33
CA LEU A 87 7.71 3.26 -4.62
C LEU A 87 8.76 3.84 -5.59
N PRO A 88 9.48 4.90 -5.17
CA PRO A 88 10.68 5.36 -5.89
C PRO A 88 11.66 4.20 -6.11
N GLN A 89 12.01 3.95 -7.37
CA GLN A 89 13.07 3.01 -7.72
C GLN A 89 14.41 3.73 -7.70
N TYR A 90 15.38 3.17 -7.00
CA TYR A 90 16.78 3.63 -7.04
C TYR A 90 17.59 2.65 -7.89
N ASP A 91 18.41 3.19 -8.80
CA ASP A 91 19.31 2.45 -9.69
C ASP A 91 20.48 1.76 -8.94
#